data_AF-A0A0E3RF86-F1
#
_entry.id   AF-A0A0E3RF86-F1
#
_cell.length_a   1.000
_cell.length_b   1.000
_cell.length_c   1.000
_cell.angle_alpha   90.00
_cell.angle_beta   90.00
_cell.angle_gamma   90.00
#
_symmetry.space_group_name_H-M   'P 1'
#
loop_
_entity.id
_entity.type
_entity.pdbx_description
1 polymer ?
#
loop_
_entity_poly.entity_id
_entity_poly.type
_entity_poly.pdbx_seq_one_letter_code
_entity_poly.pdbx_strand_id
1 'polypeptide(L)'
;MDKETYQKTLNKQKRKGNSSLCCVICGEDDPDLIEMHHISGRNNSDQVQPLCKNCHFKVTKEQNKLSPKARSGNASTEQKRAFQLVSIGALLKELGTQLIDLGNEMVQNV
;
A
#
# COMPACT_ATOMS: atom_id res chain seq x y z
N MET A 1 20.88 -5.50 0.62
CA MET A 1 20.18 -6.07 1.79
C MET A 1 21.03 -7.22 2.29
N ASP A 2 21.40 -7.26 3.57
CA ASP A 2 22.16 -8.39 4.11
C ASP A 2 21.27 -9.64 4.25
N LYS A 3 21.91 -10.80 4.35
CA LYS A 3 21.21 -12.11 4.37
C LYS A 3 20.23 -12.23 5.53
N GLU A 4 20.50 -11.60 6.66
CA GLU A 4 19.65 -11.64 7.84
C GLU A 4 18.39 -10.79 7.62
N THR A 5 18.54 -9.57 7.09
CA THR A 5 17.42 -8.69 6.72
C THR A 5 16.54 -9.31 5.64
N TYR A 6 17.14 -9.98 4.65
CA TYR A 6 16.40 -10.73 3.62
C TYR A 6 15.54 -11.84 4.23
N GLN A 7 16.12 -12.65 5.12
CA GLN A 7 15.41 -13.77 5.72
C GLN A 7 14.32 -13.34 6.71
N LYS A 8 14.54 -12.25 7.45
CA LYS A 8 13.51 -11.62 8.29
C LYS A 8 12.35 -11.11 7.44
N THR A 9 12.62 -10.53 6.28
CA THR A 9 11.60 -10.04 5.35
C THR A 9 10.76 -11.18 4.78
N LEU A 10 11.40 -12.24 4.31
CA LEU A 10 10.70 -13.43 3.80
C LEU A 10 9.82 -14.09 4.88
N ASN A 11 10.32 -14.20 6.11
CA ASN A 11 9.53 -14.78 7.19
C ASN A 11 8.31 -13.92 7.56
N LYS A 12 8.42 -12.59 7.51
CA LYS A 12 7.26 -11.69 7.71
C LYS A 12 6.19 -11.85 6.62
N GLN A 13 6.59 -12.30 5.43
CA GLN A 13 5.71 -12.54 4.28
C GLN A 13 5.16 -13.97 4.23
N LYS A 14 5.53 -14.86 5.16
CA LYS A 14 4.99 -16.21 5.20
C LYS A 14 3.52 -16.20 5.62
N ARG A 15 2.67 -16.79 4.79
CA ARG A 15 1.25 -17.10 5.04
C ARG A 15 1.04 -18.58 4.77
N LYS A 16 0.37 -19.29 5.69
CA LYS A 16 0.09 -20.74 5.56
C LYS A 16 1.33 -21.61 5.23
N GLY A 17 2.51 -21.25 5.76
CA GLY A 17 3.76 -21.98 5.54
C GLY A 17 4.57 -21.58 4.31
N ASN A 18 3.99 -20.82 3.37
CA ASN A 18 4.66 -20.35 2.15
C ASN A 18 4.85 -18.82 2.17
N SER A 19 5.98 -18.33 1.66
CA SER A 19 6.14 -16.90 1.39
C SER A 19 5.34 -16.55 0.14
N SER A 20 4.18 -15.92 0.32
CA SER A 20 3.37 -15.40 -0.77
C SER A 20 3.37 -13.87 -0.72
N LEU A 21 3.55 -13.23 -1.86
CA LEU A 21 3.38 -11.78 -1.99
C LEU A 21 1.88 -11.50 -1.96
N CYS A 22 1.40 -10.83 -0.91
CA CYS A 22 -0.01 -10.51 -0.77
C CYS A 22 -0.24 -9.00 -0.66
N CYS A 23 -1.45 -8.55 -0.99
CA CYS A 23 -1.90 -7.20 -0.75
C CYS A 23 -1.77 -6.85 0.73
N VAL A 24 -1.07 -5.76 1.06
CA VAL A 24 -0.90 -5.34 2.47
C VAL A 24 -2.19 -4.85 3.13
N ILE A 25 -3.24 -4.52 2.35
CA ILE A 25 -4.53 -4.07 2.89
C ILE A 25 -5.46 -5.25 3.19
N CYS A 26 -5.76 -6.08 2.18
CA CYS A 26 -6.82 -7.09 2.28
C CYS A 26 -6.31 -8.54 2.31
N GLY A 27 -5.01 -8.77 2.11
CA GLY A 27 -4.43 -10.11 2.13
C GLY A 27 -4.66 -10.94 0.86
N GLU A 28 -5.29 -10.41 -0.19
CA GLU A 28 -5.33 -11.01 -1.54
C GLU A 28 -3.93 -11.48 -1.93
N ASP A 29 -3.81 -12.70 -2.43
CA ASP A 29 -2.54 -13.37 -2.67
C ASP A 29 -2.44 -14.02 -4.06
N ASP A 30 -3.43 -13.83 -4.94
CA ASP A 30 -3.32 -14.14 -6.37
C ASP A 30 -2.24 -13.24 -7.02
N PRO A 31 -1.10 -13.80 -7.47
CA PRO A 31 -0.01 -13.03 -8.06
C PRO A 31 -0.43 -12.20 -9.28
N ASP A 32 -1.44 -12.64 -10.04
CA ASP A 32 -1.93 -11.94 -11.24
C ASP A 32 -2.76 -10.69 -10.90
N LEU A 33 -3.15 -10.55 -9.63
CA LEU A 33 -3.90 -9.41 -9.10
C LEU A 33 -3.02 -8.44 -8.32
N ILE A 34 -1.77 -8.78 -8.00
CA ILE A 34 -0.86 -7.94 -7.21
C ILE A 34 -0.05 -6.97 -8.08
N GLU A 35 -0.05 -5.70 -7.68
CA GLU A 35 0.74 -4.63 -8.27
C GLU A 35 1.67 -3.99 -7.21
N MET A 36 2.88 -3.62 -7.62
CA MET A 36 3.84 -2.94 -6.75
C MET A 36 3.58 -1.42 -6.75
N HIS A 37 2.82 -0.96 -5.78
CA HIS A 37 2.36 0.43 -5.67
C HIS A 37 3.42 1.35 -5.07
N HIS A 38 3.73 2.46 -5.76
CA HIS A 38 4.60 3.51 -5.23
C HIS A 38 3.78 4.46 -4.35
N ILE A 39 3.81 4.25 -3.02
CA ILE A 39 3.02 5.05 -2.07
C ILE A 39 3.30 6.55 -2.26
N SER A 40 4.56 6.95 -2.28
CA SER A 40 4.93 8.35 -2.43
C SER A 40 4.87 8.85 -3.89
N GLY A 41 4.48 8.00 -4.84
CA GLY A 41 4.55 8.25 -6.28
C GLY A 41 5.95 7.99 -6.85
N ARG A 42 5.97 7.50 -8.09
CA ARG A 42 7.19 7.03 -8.79
C ARG A 42 8.30 8.08 -8.91
N ASN A 43 7.96 9.37 -8.92
CA ASN A 43 8.94 10.46 -9.02
C ASN A 43 9.51 10.91 -7.67
N ASN A 44 9.01 10.39 -6.54
CA ASN A 44 9.39 10.85 -5.20
C ASN A 44 10.08 9.77 -4.36
N SER A 45 9.87 8.49 -4.64
CA SER A 45 10.51 7.37 -3.94
C SER A 45 10.36 6.07 -4.75
N ASP A 46 11.39 5.23 -4.71
CA ASP A 46 11.36 3.86 -5.26
C ASP A 46 10.69 2.85 -4.30
N GLN A 47 10.29 3.30 -3.11
CA GLN A 47 9.62 2.44 -2.15
C GLN A 47 8.23 2.04 -2.65
N VAL A 48 8.03 0.73 -2.74
CA VAL A 48 6.77 0.12 -3.18
C VAL A 48 6.16 -0.78 -2.11
N GLN A 49 4.83 -0.94 -2.16
CA GLN A 49 4.11 -1.95 -1.39
C GLN A 49 3.23 -2.80 -2.32
N PRO A 50 3.09 -4.10 -2.07
CA PRO A 50 2.18 -4.94 -2.83
C PRO A 50 0.72 -4.59 -2.48
N LEU A 51 -0.06 -4.22 -3.48
CA LEU A 51 -1.49 -4.01 -3.39
C LEU A 51 -2.20 -4.82 -4.46
N CYS A 52 -3.37 -5.38 -4.16
CA CYS A 52 -4.21 -5.92 -5.21
C CYS A 52 -4.80 -4.79 -6.06
N LYS A 53 -5.18 -5.07 -7.31
CA LYS A 53 -5.77 -4.09 -8.24
C LYS A 53 -6.90 -3.25 -7.63
N ASN A 54 -7.75 -3.86 -6.78
CA ASN A 54 -8.84 -3.15 -6.12
C ASN A 54 -8.35 -2.15 -5.07
N CYS A 55 -7.49 -2.58 -4.14
CA CYS A 55 -6.92 -1.69 -3.12
C CYS A 55 -6.02 -0.63 -3.76
N HIS A 56 -5.27 -1.00 -4.80
CA HIS A 56 -4.45 -0.10 -5.59
C HIS A 56 -5.29 1.02 -6.21
N PHE A 57 -6.43 0.67 -6.81
CA PHE A 57 -7.37 1.64 -7.37
C PHE A 57 -7.89 2.62 -6.32
N LYS A 58 -8.28 2.15 -5.13
CA LYS A 58 -8.80 3.02 -4.06
C LYS A 58 -7.77 4.06 -3.60
N VAL A 59 -6.51 3.64 -3.37
CA VAL A 59 -5.43 4.57 -3.01
C VAL A 59 -5.15 5.55 -4.14
N THR A 60 -5.03 5.05 -5.37
CA THR A 60 -4.78 5.87 -6.56
C THR A 60 -5.91 6.87 -6.83
N LYS A 61 -7.15 6.53 -6.51
CA LYS A 61 -8.32 7.42 -6.64
C LYS A 61 -8.18 8.66 -5.77
N GLU A 62 -7.68 8.51 -4.54
CA GLU A 62 -7.41 9.65 -3.65
C GLU A 62 -6.22 10.49 -4.16
N GLN A 63 -5.15 9.84 -4.63
CA GLN A 63 -4.01 10.52 -5.25
C GLN A 63 -4.40 11.36 -6.47
N ASN A 64 -5.30 10.84 -7.31
CA ASN A 64 -5.77 11.50 -8.53
C ASN A 64 -6.71 12.69 -8.27
N LYS A 65 -7.14 12.93 -7.03
CA LYS A 65 -7.81 14.20 -6.66
C LYS A 65 -6.84 15.39 -6.69
N LEU A 66 -5.54 15.13 -6.61
CA LEU A 66 -4.51 16.14 -6.79
C LEU A 66 -4.23 16.37 -8.28
N SER A 67 -3.93 17.62 -8.63
CA SER A 67 -3.56 17.98 -9.99
C SER A 67 -2.35 17.16 -10.49
N PRO A 68 -2.34 16.71 -11.77
CA PRO A 68 -1.16 16.08 -12.37
C PRO A 68 0.14 16.89 -12.23
N LYS A 69 0.05 18.22 -12.16
CA LYS A 69 1.23 19.09 -11.95
C LYS A 69 1.87 18.86 -10.58
N ALA A 70 1.06 18.60 -9.54
CA ALA A 70 1.53 18.39 -8.17
C ALA A 70 2.27 17.06 -7.97
N ARG A 71 2.12 16.11 -8.91
CA ARG A 71 2.81 14.81 -8.92
C ARG A 71 3.86 14.68 -10.04
N SER A 72 4.12 15.76 -10.77
CA SER A 72 5.14 15.79 -11.81
C SER A 72 6.54 15.77 -11.21
N GLY A 73 7.55 15.32 -11.97
CA GLY A 73 8.95 15.38 -11.54
C GLY A 73 9.41 16.80 -11.19
N ASN A 74 8.80 17.81 -11.85
CA ASN A 74 9.09 19.23 -11.70
C ASN A 74 8.23 19.93 -10.63
N ALA A 75 7.44 19.18 -9.85
CA ALA A 75 6.62 19.75 -8.78
C ALA A 75 7.48 20.42 -7.70
N SER A 76 6.96 21.48 -7.08
CA SER A 76 7.64 22.14 -5.96
C SER A 76 7.79 21.19 -4.77
N THR A 77 8.69 21.52 -3.84
CA THR A 77 8.87 20.76 -2.61
C THR A 77 7.57 20.68 -1.79
N GLU A 78 6.79 21.77 -1.69
CA GLU A 78 5.50 21.71 -1.00
C GLU A 78 4.51 20.79 -1.71
N GLN A 79 4.46 20.83 -3.05
CA GLN A 79 3.56 19.96 -3.83
C GLN A 79 3.91 18.48 -3.65
N LYS A 80 5.20 18.13 -3.66
CA LYS A 80 5.66 16.75 -3.41
C LYS A 80 5.28 16.28 -2.00
N ARG A 81 5.46 17.13 -0.98
CA ARG A 81 5.05 16.83 0.40
C ARG A 81 3.54 16.65 0.52
N ALA A 82 2.75 17.53 -0.09
CA ALA A 82 1.30 17.41 -0.10
C ALA A 82 0.85 16.11 -0.77
N PHE A 83 1.46 15.73 -1.90
CA PHE A 83 1.19 14.46 -2.57
C PHE A 83 1.52 13.25 -1.68
N GLN A 84 2.67 13.27 -0.99
CA GLN A 84 3.07 12.22 -0.07
C GLN A 84 2.08 12.08 1.09
N LEU A 85 1.67 13.18 1.72
CA LEU A 85 0.71 13.19 2.83
C LEU A 85 -0.64 12.60 2.41
N VAL A 86 -1.18 13.02 1.25
CA VAL A 86 -2.43 12.47 0.71
C VAL A 86 -2.29 10.98 0.43
N SER A 87 -1.18 10.55 -0.17
CA SER A 87 -0.97 9.15 -0.53
C SER A 87 -0.85 8.23 0.69
N ILE A 88 -0.07 8.64 1.69
CA ILE A 88 0.06 7.91 2.96
C ILE A 88 -1.29 7.89 3.68
N GLY A 89 -1.99 9.02 3.73
CA GLY A 89 -3.31 9.10 4.34
C GLY A 89 -4.34 8.18 3.67
N ALA A 90 -4.33 8.10 2.34
CA ALA A 90 -5.21 7.20 1.59
C ALA A 90 -4.94 5.73 1.90
N LEU A 91 -3.67 5.32 1.96
CA LEU A 91 -3.28 3.97 2.36
C LEU A 91 -3.71 3.66 3.80
N LEU A 92 -3.43 4.56 4.74
CA LEU A 92 -3.78 4.39 6.15
C LEU A 92 -5.30 4.33 6.37
N LYS A 93 -6.07 5.07 5.58
CA LYS A 93 -7.53 5.01 5.61
C LYS A 93 -8.04 3.61 5.26
N GLU A 94 -7.56 3.04 4.15
CA GLU A 94 -7.99 1.69 3.75
C GLU A 94 -7.56 0.62 4.74
N LEU A 95 -6.34 0.71 5.28
CA LEU A 95 -5.89 -0.18 6.37
C LEU A 95 -6.78 -0.03 7.61
N GLY A 96 -7.08 1.20 8.01
CA GLY A 96 -7.93 1.49 9.16
C GLY A 96 -9.33 0.92 9.00
N THR A 97 -9.95 1.09 7.82
CA THR A 97 -11.23 0.47 7.49
C THR A 97 -11.17 -1.05 7.64
N GLN A 98 -10.13 -1.69 7.10
CA GLN A 98 -10.00 -3.15 7.18
C GLN A 98 -9.82 -3.68 8.60
N LEU A 99 -9.10 -2.94 9.46
CA LEU A 99 -8.97 -3.28 10.87
C LEU A 99 -10.30 -3.16 11.62
N ILE A 100 -11.09 -2.12 11.31
CA ILE A 100 -12.41 -1.91 11.91
C ILE A 100 -13.37 -3.04 11.47
N ASP A 101 -13.42 -3.34 10.18
CA ASP A 101 -14.29 -4.38 9.62
C ASP A 101 -13.99 -5.75 10.25
N LEU A 102 -12.71 -6.13 10.30
CA LEU A 102 -12.27 -7.37 10.96
C LEU A 102 -12.65 -7.38 12.45
N GLY A 103 -12.46 -6.27 13.15
CA GLY A 103 -12.84 -6.15 14.56
C GLY A 103 -14.35 -6.37 14.78
N ASN A 104 -15.19 -5.80 13.90
CA ASN A 104 -16.64 -5.98 13.95
C ASN A 104 -17.05 -7.44 13.65
N GLU A 105 -16.44 -8.07 12.65
CA GLU A 105 -16.67 -9.48 12.33
C GLU A 105 -16.30 -10.39 13.49
N MET A 106 -15.18 -10.12 14.17
CA MET A 106 -14.75 -10.90 15.33
C MET A 106 -15.76 -10.83 16.47
N VAL A 107 -16.35 -9.66 16.73
CA VAL A 107 -17.38 -9.49 17.77
C VAL A 107 -18.68 -10.23 17.44
N GLN A 108 -19.08 -10.27 16.16
CA GLN A 108 -20.32 -10.95 15.73
C GLN A 108 -20.23 -12.47 15.74
N ASN A 109 -19.01 -13.02 15.65
CA ASN A 109 -18.74 -14.46 15.60
C ASN A 109 -18.35 -15.06 16.97
N VAL A 110 -18.58 -14.33 18.07
CA VAL A 110 -18.51 -14.83 19.46
C VAL A 110 -19.89 -15.34 19.88
#